data_AF-A0A9E2R5Y5-F1
#
_entry.id   AF-A0A9E2R5Y5-F1
#
_cell.length_a   1.000
_cell.length_b   1.000
_cell.length_c   1.000
_cell.angle_alpha   90.00
_cell.angle_beta   90.00
_cell.angle_gamma   90.00
#
_symmetry.space_group_name_H-M   'P 1'
#
loop_
_entity.id
_entity.type
_entity.pdbx_description
1 polymer ?
#
loop_
_entity_poly.entity_id
_entity_poly.type
_entity_poly.pdbx_seq_one_letter_code
_entity_poly.pdbx_strand_id
1 'polypeptide(L)' 'MHRRELTLLASRNALPTDFTRIIRLIEEGRIDTHPWITHQAALDEMIAEFPRWLKPETGVIKAIVRITG' A
#
# COMPACT_ATOMS: atom_id res chain seq x y z
N MET A 1 34.27 20.53 22.23
CA MET A 1 33.43 20.97 21.09
C MET A 1 32.98 19.72 20.35
N HIS A 2 31.88 19.08 20.78
CA HIS A 2 31.36 17.85 20.17
C HIS A 2 30.43 18.21 19.01
N ARG A 3 30.82 17.89 17.77
CA ARG A 3 29.95 17.98 16.60
C ARG A 3 29.35 16.59 16.37
N ARG A 4 28.07 16.42 16.66
CA ARG A 4 27.32 15.22 16.26
C ARG A 4 27.24 15.20 14.74
N GLU A 5 27.79 14.18 14.10
CA GLU A 5 27.70 13.98 12.66
C GLU A 5 26.27 13.58 12.30
N LEU A 6 25.55 14.47 11.62
CA LEU A 6 24.20 14.21 11.11
C LEU A 6 24.30 13.52 9.75
N THR A 7 23.68 12.36 9.60
CA THR A 7 23.50 11.72 8.28
C THR A 7 22.09 11.97 7.79
N LEU A 8 21.97 12.67 6.66
CA LEU A 8 20.71 12.85 5.94
C LEU A 8 20.65 11.84 4.79
N LEU A 9 19.62 11.00 4.78
CA LEU A 9 19.35 10.07 3.68
C LEU A 9 18.25 10.62 2.79
N ALA A 10 18.40 10.46 1.48
CA ALA A 10 17.37 10.74 0.50
C ALA A 10 16.79 9.44 -0.05
N SER A 11 15.47 9.40 -0.23
CA SER A 11 14.77 8.29 -0.89
C SER A 11 14.50 8.61 -2.36
N ARG A 12 14.40 7.55 -3.18
CA ARG A 12 13.92 7.62 -4.57
C ARG A 12 12.79 6.62 -4.76
N ASN A 13 12.04 6.78 -5.86
CA ASN A 13 11.08 5.77 -6.29
C ASN A 13 11.78 4.46 -6.66
N ALA A 14 11.08 3.35 -6.46
CA ALA A 14 11.51 2.00 -6.80
C ALA A 14 11.75 1.85 -8.31
N LEU A 15 12.71 1.00 -8.68
CA LEU A 15 12.97 0.58 -10.05
C LEU A 15 12.09 -0.63 -10.42
N PRO A 16 11.87 -0.91 -11.72
CA PRO A 16 11.08 -2.08 -12.15
C PRO A 16 11.55 -3.42 -11.55
N THR A 17 12.85 -3.60 -11.37
CA THR A 17 13.45 -4.79 -10.76
C THR A 17 13.08 -4.98 -9.29
N ASP A 18 12.83 -3.89 -8.56
CA ASP A 18 12.38 -3.94 -7.17
C ASP A 18 11.00 -4.59 -7.08
N PHE A 19 10.09 -4.27 -8.01
CA PHE A 19 8.76 -4.88 -8.06
C PHE A 19 8.83 -6.39 -8.27
N THR A 20 9.69 -6.85 -9.19
CA THR A 20 9.89 -8.29 -9.44
C THR A 20 10.32 -9.02 -8.16
N ARG A 21 11.27 -8.44 -7.42
CA ARG A 21 11.74 -8.99 -6.14
C ARG A 21 10.63 -9.00 -5.09
N ILE A 22 9.88 -7.90 -4.95
CA ILE A 22 8.82 -7.78 -3.95
C ILE A 22 7.67 -8.75 -4.23
N ILE A 23 7.23 -8.88 -5.49
CA ILE A 23 6.19 -9.84 -5.90
C ILE A 23 6.61 -11.25 -5.51
N ARG A 24 7.85 -11.66 -5.84
CA ARG A 24 8.38 -12.96 -5.45
C ARG A 24 8.35 -13.20 -3.94
N LEU A 25 8.70 -12.20 -3.14
CA LEU A 25 8.65 -12.31 -1.67
C LEU A 25 7.21 -12.47 -1.13
N ILE A 26 6.23 -11.86 -1.80
CA ILE A 26 4.81 -12.03 -1.48
C ILE A 26 4.35 -13.44 -1.85
N GLU A 27 4.70 -13.91 -3.05
CA GLU A 27 4.37 -15.27 -3.53
C GLU A 27 5.01 -16.37 -2.68
N GLU A 28 6.23 -16.15 -2.17
CA GLU A 28 6.91 -17.03 -1.23
C GLU A 28 6.33 -16.97 0.20
N GLY A 29 5.31 -16.14 0.46
CA GLY A 29 4.70 -15.96 1.78
C GLY A 29 5.61 -15.25 2.79
N ARG A 30 6.73 -14.67 2.35
CA ARG A 30 7.67 -13.94 3.20
C ARG A 30 7.20 -12.53 3.53
N ILE A 31 6.30 -11.99 2.72
CA ILE A 31 5.59 -10.74 2.96
C ILE A 31 4.10 -11.03 2.87
N ASP A 32 3.39 -10.93 3.99
CA ASP A 32 1.93 -10.99 4.02
C ASP A 32 1.34 -9.59 3.81
N THR A 33 0.64 -9.41 2.69
CA THR A 33 0.00 -8.13 2.34
C THR A 33 -1.48 -8.07 2.72
N HIS A 34 -2.09 -9.19 3.13
CA HIS A 34 -3.51 -9.24 3.48
C HIS A 34 -3.90 -8.22 4.56
N PRO A 35 -3.11 -7.99 5.62
CA PRO A 35 -3.46 -7.02 6.66
C PRO A 35 -3.55 -5.57 6.18
N TRP A 36 -2.96 -5.23 5.03
CA TRP A 36 -2.97 -3.87 4.49
C TRP A 36 -4.27 -3.56 3.74
N ILE A 37 -4.96 -4.58 3.22
CA ILE A 37 -6.21 -4.45 2.48
C ILE A 37 -7.36 -4.25 3.47
N THR A 38 -7.59 -3.00 3.89
CA THR A 38 -8.62 -2.71 4.90
C THR A 38 -10.01 -2.58 4.30
N HIS A 39 -10.13 -2.30 3.01
CA HIS A 39 -11.41 -2.06 2.35
C HIS A 39 -11.45 -2.72 0.97
N GLN A 40 -12.62 -3.26 0.60
CA GLN A 40 -12.87 -3.77 -0.74
C GLN A 40 -14.31 -3.46 -1.18
N ALA A 41 -14.51 -3.16 -2.46
CA ALA A 41 -15.82 -3.02 -3.07
C ALA A 41 -15.83 -3.65 -4.46
N ALA A 42 -16.98 -4.14 -4.92
CA ALA A 42 -17.14 -4.45 -6.34
C ALA A 42 -17.10 -3.16 -7.18
N LEU A 43 -16.84 -3.30 -8.49
CA LEU A 43 -16.72 -2.15 -9.40
C LEU A 43 -17.99 -1.28 -9.45
N ASP A 44 -19.16 -1.90 -9.42
CA ASP A 44 -20.48 -1.27 -9.42
C ASP A 44 -20.83 -0.59 -8.07
N GLU A 45 -20.27 -1.10 -6.96
CA GLU A 45 -20.45 -0.53 -5.62
C GLU A 45 -19.45 0.61 -5.33
N MET A 46 -18.32 0.66 -6.03
CA MET A 46 -17.18 1.54 -5.71
C MET A 46 -17.61 3.01 -5.56
N ILE A 47 -18.42 3.52 -6.49
CA ILE A 47 -18.81 4.94 -6.50
C ILE A 47 -19.63 5.29 -5.25
N ALA A 48 -20.46 4.37 -4.76
CA ALA A 48 -21.24 4.58 -3.55
C ALA A 48 -20.37 4.48 -2.28
N GLU A 49 -19.36 3.60 -2.27
CA GLU A 49 -18.45 3.42 -1.13
C GLU A 49 -17.36 4.51 -1.04
N PHE A 50 -16.97 5.13 -2.16
CA PHE A 50 -15.84 6.06 -2.22
C PHE A 50 -15.93 7.23 -1.22
N PRO A 51 -17.09 7.91 -1.02
CA PRO A 51 -17.21 8.96 -0.01
C PRO A 51 -16.92 8.48 1.41
N ARG A 52 -17.20 7.20 1.71
CA ARG A 52 -16.86 6.60 3.01
C ARG A 52 -15.36 6.44 3.15
N TRP A 53 -14.63 6.05 2.11
CA TRP A 53 -13.18 5.83 2.18
C TRP A 53 -12.37 7.11 2.44
N LEU A 54 -12.93 8.28 2.12
CA LEU A 54 -12.28 9.57 2.37
C LEU A 54 -12.37 10.03 3.83
N LYS A 55 -13.25 9.41 4.62
CA LYS A 55 -13.48 9.76 6.02
C LYS A 55 -12.33 9.20 6.89
N PRO A 56 -11.53 10.03 7.57
CA PRO A 56 -10.42 9.56 8.40
C PRO A 56 -10.81 8.50 9.42
N GLU A 57 -12.02 8.62 9.99
CA GLU A 57 -12.57 7.68 10.98
C GLU A 57 -12.81 6.26 10.44
N THR A 58 -12.79 6.07 9.11
CA THR A 58 -12.96 4.75 8.50
C THR A 58 -11.66 3.96 8.40
N GLY A 59 -10.51 4.57 8.68
CA GLY A 59 -9.24 3.84 8.80
C GLY A 59 -8.76 3.17 7.51
N VAL A 60 -9.02 3.78 6.35
CA VAL A 60 -8.54 3.26 5.07
C VAL A 60 -7.01 3.31 5.03
N ILE A 61 -6.39 2.15 4.80
CA ILE A 61 -4.96 2.00 4.49
C ILE A 61 -4.83 1.67 3.00
N LYS A 62 -5.52 0.63 2.55
CA LYS A 62 -5.65 0.26 1.14
C LYS A 62 -7.08 -0.20 0.85
N ALA A 63 -7.75 0.53 -0.03
CA ALA A 63 -9.00 0.09 -0.65
C ALA A 63 -8.71 -0.60 -2.00
N ILE A 64 -9.36 -1.71 -2.27
CA ILE A 64 -9.24 -2.49 -3.52
C ILE A 64 -10.60 -2.60 -4.20
N VAL A 65 -10.63 -2.33 -5.50
CA VAL A 65 -11.83 -2.55 -6.32
C VAL A 65 -11.72 -3.93 -6.94
N ARG A 66 -12.71 -4.79 -6.69
CA ARG A 66 -12.80 -6.10 -7.32
C ARG A 66 -13.47 -5.94 -8.68
N ILE A 67 -12.79 -6.43 -9.71
CA ILE A 67 -13.33 -6.52 -11.06
C ILE A 67 -13.57 -8.01 -11.32
N THR A 68 -14.82 -8.40 -11.52
CA THR A 68 -15.18 -9.71 -12.08
C THR A 68 -15.20 -9.59 -13.60
N GLY A 69 -14.43 -10.45 -14.27
CA GLY A 69 -14.54 -10.70 -15.71
C GLY A 69 -15.50 -11.82 -16.02
#